data_AF-A0A7V6BYR9-F1
#
_entry.id   AF-A0A7V6BYR9-F1
#
_cell.length_a   1.000
_cell.length_b   1.000
_cell.length_c   1.000
_cell.angle_alpha   90.00
_cell.angle_beta   90.00
_cell.angle_gamma   90.00
#
_symmetry.space_group_name_H-M   'P 1'
#
loop_
_entity.id
_entity.type
_entity.pdbx_description
1 polymer ?
#
loop_
_entity_poly.entity_id
_entity_poly.type
_entity_poly.pdbx_seq_one_letter_code
_entity_poly.pdbx_strand_id
1 'polypeptide(L)'
;MDLPHWQLDNIYPSLESQELKDSIVELEAKQDRLEQILTKINQPSPQEFESIVKLLNQVYSTASDINAFLTGYIAVDAFNDTATGLRSSLSKLLSQRIIIGKKFTALVAKLDLEELFRASPLAKEHQFSLE
;
A
#
# COMPACT_ATOMS: atom_id res chain seq x y z
N MET A 1 23.12 -30.47 -4.81
CA MET A 1 22.81 -29.86 -3.50
C MET A 1 22.23 -28.50 -3.80
N ASP A 2 20.96 -28.28 -3.49
CA ASP A 2 20.41 -26.93 -3.55
C ASP A 2 20.97 -26.13 -2.36
N LEU A 3 21.54 -24.97 -2.66
CA LEU A 3 21.94 -24.00 -1.64
C LEU A 3 20.65 -23.50 -0.95
N PRO A 4 20.69 -23.23 0.36
CA PRO A 4 19.54 -22.62 1.03
C PRO A 4 19.22 -21.28 0.36
N HIS A 5 18.04 -21.21 -0.24
CA HIS A 5 17.50 -19.99 -0.83
C HIS A 5 16.23 -19.61 -0.06
N TRP A 6 15.95 -18.31 0.03
CA TRP A 6 14.66 -17.86 0.53
C TRP A 6 13.58 -18.31 -0.45
N GLN A 7 12.53 -18.97 0.04
CA GLN A 7 11.34 -19.29 -0.75
C GLN A 7 10.47 -18.04 -0.82
N LEU A 8 10.43 -17.40 -1.99
CA LEU A 8 9.66 -16.18 -2.26
C LEU A 8 8.45 -16.46 -3.17
N ASP A 9 8.32 -17.70 -3.64
CA ASP A 9 7.24 -18.22 -4.47
C ASP A 9 5.88 -18.22 -3.75
N ASN A 10 5.90 -18.11 -2.42
CA ASN A 10 4.73 -17.85 -1.60
C ASN A 10 4.16 -16.42 -1.75
N ILE A 11 4.92 -15.46 -2.29
CA ILE A 11 4.45 -14.11 -2.60
C ILE A 11 4.15 -14.00 -4.10
N TYR A 12 5.14 -14.26 -4.96
CA TYR A 12 4.98 -14.29 -6.42
C TYR A 12 5.81 -15.41 -7.05
N PRO A 13 5.33 -16.05 -8.13
CA PRO A 13 6.05 -17.17 -8.75
C PRO A 13 7.45 -16.82 -9.30
N SER A 14 7.64 -15.61 -9.83
CA SER A 14 8.90 -15.13 -10.41
C SER A 14 8.87 -13.61 -10.68
N LEU A 15 10.02 -13.03 -11.05
CA LEU A 15 10.13 -11.61 -11.45
C LEU A 15 9.36 -11.29 -12.75
N GLU A 16 9.13 -12.30 -13.59
CA GLU A 16 8.43 -12.16 -14.88
C GLU A 16 6.96 -12.60 -14.82
N SER A 17 6.52 -13.07 -13.65
CA SER A 17 5.16 -13.57 -13.41
C SER A 17 4.09 -12.52 -13.73
N GLN A 18 2.94 -13.00 -14.22
CA GLN A 18 1.82 -12.10 -14.52
C GLN A 18 1.23 -11.54 -13.23
N GLU A 19 1.25 -12.32 -12.16
CA GLU A 19 0.78 -11.99 -10.82
C GLU A 19 1.50 -10.77 -10.23
N LEU A 20 2.83 -10.70 -10.40
CA LEU A 20 3.61 -9.54 -9.98
C LEU A 20 3.26 -8.30 -10.81
N LYS A 21 3.16 -8.46 -12.14
CA LYS A 21 2.81 -7.36 -13.05
C LYS A 21 1.43 -6.80 -12.72
N ASP A 22 0.45 -7.68 -12.54
CA ASP A 22 -0.92 -7.32 -12.18
C ASP A 22 -0.96 -6.62 -10.82
N SER A 23 -0.18 -7.08 -9.84
CA SER A 23 -0.11 -6.43 -8.53
C SER A 23 0.48 -5.02 -8.59
N ILE A 24 1.48 -4.78 -9.45
CA ILE A 24 2.06 -3.44 -9.66
C ILE A 24 1.02 -2.52 -10.31
N VAL A 25 0.33 -2.98 -11.35
CA VAL A 25 -0.74 -2.24 -12.04
C VAL A 25 -1.89 -1.93 -11.08
N GLU A 26 -2.30 -2.91 -10.28
CA GLU A 26 -3.36 -2.76 -9.30
C GLU A 26 -2.97 -1.78 -8.19
N LEU A 27 -1.71 -1.81 -7.73
CA LEU A 27 -1.20 -0.85 -6.75
C LEU A 27 -1.26 0.59 -7.29
N GLU A 28 -0.85 0.82 -8.53
CA GLU A 28 -0.93 2.13 -9.18
C GLU A 28 -2.39 2.61 -9.26
N ALA A 29 -3.29 1.77 -9.76
CA ALA A 29 -4.71 2.10 -9.88
C ALA A 29 -5.38 2.40 -8.52
N LYS A 30 -5.05 1.62 -7.47
CA LYS A 30 -5.56 1.86 -6.11
C LYS A 30 -5.04 3.19 -5.54
N GLN A 31 -3.78 3.52 -5.77
CA GLN A 31 -3.20 4.79 -5.32
C GLN A 31 -3.84 5.99 -6.03
N ASP A 32 -4.02 5.91 -7.34
CA ASP A 32 -4.68 6.97 -8.12
C ASP A 32 -6.14 7.17 -7.66
N ARG A 33 -6.88 6.08 -7.44
CA ARG A 33 -8.24 6.15 -6.90
C ARG A 33 -8.26 6.80 -5.53
N LEU A 34 -7.35 6.41 -4.64
CA LEU A 34 -7.28 6.94 -3.29
C LEU A 34 -6.92 8.43 -3.29
N GLU A 35 -5.98 8.85 -4.13
CA GLU A 35 -5.64 10.25 -4.33
C GLU A 35 -6.82 11.08 -4.83
N GLN A 36 -7.59 10.57 -5.80
CA GLN A 36 -8.78 11.24 -6.30
C GLN A 36 -9.84 11.41 -5.22
N ILE A 37 -10.07 10.38 -4.40
CA ILE A 37 -11.01 10.45 -3.27
C ILE A 37 -10.55 11.52 -2.28
N LEU A 38 -9.31 11.43 -1.80
CA LEU A 38 -8.75 12.34 -0.78
C LEU A 38 -8.66 13.80 -1.25
N THR A 39 -8.59 14.04 -2.55
CA THR A 39 -8.57 15.40 -3.11
C THR A 39 -9.97 16.03 -3.18
N LYS A 40 -11.02 15.21 -3.27
CA LYS A 40 -12.42 15.67 -3.43
C LYS A 40 -13.19 15.67 -2.11
N ILE A 41 -12.89 14.72 -1.22
CA ILE A 41 -13.64 14.52 0.01
C ILE A 41 -13.12 15.45 1.12
N ASN A 42 -14.02 16.20 1.74
CA ASN A 42 -13.69 17.08 2.87
C ASN A 42 -14.22 16.54 4.20
N GLN A 43 -15.41 15.93 4.19
CA GLN A 43 -16.07 15.34 5.35
C GLN A 43 -16.72 14.01 4.92
N PRO A 44 -15.99 12.88 4.97
CA PRO A 44 -16.57 11.58 4.71
C PRO A 44 -17.63 11.24 5.76
N SER A 45 -18.70 10.61 5.31
CA SER A 45 -19.54 9.79 6.19
C SER A 45 -18.71 8.66 6.82
N PRO A 46 -19.16 8.06 7.93
CA PRO A 46 -18.47 6.93 8.55
C PRO A 46 -18.19 5.78 7.55
N GLN A 47 -19.16 5.45 6.69
CA GLN A 47 -19.01 4.39 5.69
C GLN A 47 -17.98 4.74 4.59
N GLU A 48 -17.92 6.00 4.18
CA GLU A 48 -16.90 6.48 3.24
C GLU A 48 -15.51 6.44 3.89
N PHE A 49 -15.40 6.83 5.16
CA PHE A 49 -14.16 6.73 5.92
C PHE A 49 -13.67 5.29 5.99
N GLU A 50 -14.54 4.33 6.31
CA GLU A 50 -14.18 2.91 6.31
C GLU A 50 -13.68 2.43 4.94
N SER A 51 -14.33 2.89 3.88
CA SER A 51 -13.93 2.55 2.52
C SER A 51 -12.55 3.11 2.17
N ILE A 52 -12.24 4.33 2.63
CA ILE A 52 -10.92 4.95 2.50
C ILE A 52 -9.87 4.15 3.27
N VAL A 53 -10.14 3.79 4.53
CA VAL A 53 -9.21 3.01 5.37
C VAL A 53 -8.95 1.63 4.77
N LYS A 54 -9.99 0.93 4.28
CA LYS A 54 -9.84 -0.37 3.61
C LYS A 54 -8.96 -0.26 2.37
N LEU A 55 -9.18 0.76 1.52
CA LEU A 55 -8.37 0.99 0.33
C LEU A 55 -6.93 1.35 0.69
N LEU A 56 -6.72 2.16 1.74
CA LEU A 56 -5.40 2.49 2.27
C LEU A 56 -4.68 1.22 2.72
N ASN A 57 -5.32 0.37 3.53
CA ASN A 57 -4.74 -0.89 4.00
C ASN A 57 -4.34 -1.81 2.83
N GLN A 58 -5.18 -1.91 1.78
CA GLN A 58 -4.86 -2.66 0.57
C GLN A 58 -3.62 -2.11 -0.15
N VAL A 59 -3.52 -0.78 -0.32
CA VAL A 59 -2.33 -0.14 -0.91
C VAL A 59 -1.07 -0.48 -0.12
N TYR A 60 -1.13 -0.40 1.22
CA TYR A 60 0.02 -0.70 2.07
C TYR A 60 0.42 -2.17 2.02
N SER A 61 -0.55 -3.09 2.06
CA SER A 61 -0.28 -4.53 1.97
C SER A 61 0.36 -4.89 0.63
N THR A 62 -0.25 -4.51 -0.50
CA THR A 62 0.28 -4.83 -1.83
C THR A 62 1.66 -4.23 -2.05
N ALA A 63 1.90 -2.98 -1.61
CA ALA A 63 3.23 -2.38 -1.70
C ALA A 63 4.27 -3.10 -0.84
N SER A 64 3.88 -3.58 0.35
CA SER A 64 4.75 -4.34 1.24
C SER A 64 5.14 -5.67 0.63
N ASP A 65 4.19 -6.40 0.05
CA ASP A 65 4.41 -7.71 -0.57
C ASP A 65 5.38 -7.60 -1.76
N ILE A 66 5.14 -6.65 -2.67
CA ILE A 66 6.03 -6.37 -3.80
C ILE A 66 7.43 -5.98 -3.30
N ASN A 67 7.52 -5.08 -2.31
CA ASN A 67 8.81 -4.64 -1.79
C ASN A 67 9.58 -5.78 -1.11
N ALA A 68 8.91 -6.62 -0.33
CA ALA A 68 9.52 -7.79 0.32
C ALA A 68 10.05 -8.77 -0.72
N PHE A 69 9.26 -9.08 -1.75
CA PHE A 69 9.64 -9.95 -2.86
C PHE A 69 10.90 -9.45 -3.59
N LEU A 70 10.90 -8.18 -4.02
CA LEU A 70 12.03 -7.58 -4.74
C LEU A 70 13.28 -7.46 -3.85
N THR A 71 13.10 -7.13 -2.57
CA THR A 71 14.21 -7.07 -1.61
C THR A 71 14.85 -8.43 -1.43
N GLY A 72 14.06 -9.52 -1.39
CA GLY A 72 14.58 -10.88 -1.32
C GLY A 72 15.50 -11.23 -2.49
N TYR A 73 15.11 -10.90 -3.73
CA TYR A 73 15.97 -11.12 -4.90
C TYR A 73 17.25 -10.27 -4.85
N ILE A 74 17.14 -8.98 -4.53
CA ILE A 74 18.29 -8.05 -4.50
C ILE A 74 19.26 -8.38 -3.36
N ALA A 75 18.77 -8.88 -2.23
CA ALA A 75 19.60 -9.27 -1.11
C ALA A 75 20.47 -10.49 -1.42
N VAL A 76 19.99 -11.39 -2.29
CA VAL A 76 20.73 -12.58 -2.75
C VAL A 76 21.65 -12.23 -3.92
N ASP A 77 21.18 -11.43 -4.87
CA ASP A 77 21.94 -10.96 -6.03
C ASP A 77 21.72 -9.46 -6.27
N ALA A 78 22.68 -8.66 -5.81
CA ALA A 78 22.65 -7.21 -5.95
C ALA A 78 22.84 -6.73 -7.41
N PHE A 79 23.27 -7.60 -8.33
CA PHE A 79 23.44 -7.31 -9.76
C PHE A 79 22.25 -7.80 -10.60
N ASN A 80 21.16 -8.23 -9.95
CA ASN A 80 19.95 -8.62 -10.66
C ASN A 80 19.27 -7.38 -11.29
N ASP A 81 19.54 -7.16 -12.57
CA ASP A 81 19.02 -6.02 -13.34
C ASP A 81 17.48 -6.00 -13.40
N THR A 82 16.83 -7.17 -13.50
CA THR A 82 15.37 -7.27 -13.52
C THR A 82 14.77 -6.77 -12.20
N ALA A 83 15.25 -7.28 -11.07
CA ALA A 83 14.75 -6.89 -9.75
C ALA A 83 15.06 -5.42 -9.44
N THR A 84 16.24 -4.93 -9.84
CA THR A 84 16.64 -3.52 -9.68
C THR A 84 15.77 -2.58 -10.54
N GLY A 85 15.46 -2.98 -11.77
CA GLY A 85 14.53 -2.27 -12.65
C GLY A 85 13.12 -2.17 -12.06
N LEU A 86 12.57 -3.29 -11.58
CA LEU A 86 11.26 -3.33 -10.92
C LEU A 86 11.23 -2.49 -9.65
N ARG A 87 12.29 -2.51 -8.84
CA ARG A 87 12.41 -1.70 -7.62
C ARG A 87 12.44 -0.21 -7.94
N SER A 88 13.07 0.18 -9.05
CA SER A 88 13.08 1.57 -9.52
C SER A 88 11.66 2.03 -9.87
N SER A 89 10.89 1.20 -10.58
CA SER A 89 9.48 1.47 -10.87
C SER A 89 8.64 1.59 -9.59
N LEU A 90 8.84 0.67 -8.63
CA LEU A 90 8.15 0.70 -7.35
C LEU A 90 8.50 1.96 -6.53
N SER A 91 9.72 2.49 -6.64
CA SER A 91 10.15 3.68 -5.88
C SER A 91 9.29 4.92 -6.17
N LYS A 92 8.79 5.06 -7.41
CA LYS A 92 7.83 6.11 -7.77
C LYS A 92 6.51 5.92 -7.02
N LEU A 93 5.96 4.71 -7.03
CA LEU A 93 4.73 4.36 -6.32
C LEU A 93 4.87 4.54 -4.80
N LEU A 94 6.03 4.22 -4.24
CA LEU A 94 6.30 4.45 -2.80
C LEU A 94 6.35 5.95 -2.47
N SER A 95 6.86 6.78 -3.38
CA SER A 95 6.87 8.23 -3.21
C SER A 95 5.46 8.82 -3.24
N GLN A 96 4.59 8.35 -4.15
CA GLN A 96 3.18 8.75 -4.21
C GLN A 96 2.42 8.35 -2.93
N ARG A 97 2.74 7.17 -2.37
CA ARG A 97 2.19 6.74 -1.07
C ARG A 97 2.44 7.75 0.06
N ILE A 98 3.61 8.41 0.10
CA ILE A 98 3.92 9.44 1.10
C ILE A 98 2.98 10.64 0.95
N ILE A 99 2.68 11.05 -0.28
CA ILE A 99 1.76 12.16 -0.57
C ILE A 99 0.34 11.79 -0.14
N ILE A 100 -0.12 10.60 -0.50
CA ILE A 100 -1.42 10.06 -0.09
C ILE A 100 -1.53 10.03 1.44
N GLY A 101 -0.50 9.55 2.13
CA GLY A 101 -0.46 9.53 3.60
C GLY A 101 -0.65 10.91 4.21
N LYS A 102 0.06 11.93 3.69
CA LYS A 102 -0.11 13.33 4.14
C LYS A 102 -1.53 13.85 3.91
N LYS A 103 -2.13 13.56 2.76
CA LYS A 103 -3.52 13.95 2.45
C LYS A 103 -4.51 13.27 3.40
N PHE A 104 -4.30 11.99 3.70
CA PHE A 104 -5.12 11.26 4.66
C PHE A 104 -4.98 11.83 6.07
N THR A 105 -3.77 12.10 6.56
CA THR A 105 -3.55 12.77 7.85
C THR A 105 -4.25 14.13 7.91
N ALA A 106 -4.18 14.92 6.83
CA ALA A 106 -4.85 16.22 6.75
C ALA A 106 -6.38 16.11 6.71
N LEU A 107 -6.93 15.00 6.19
CA LEU A 107 -8.36 14.71 6.25
C LEU A 107 -8.77 14.36 7.69
N VAL A 108 -8.07 13.42 8.32
CA VAL A 108 -8.33 12.96 9.70
C VAL A 108 -8.29 14.13 10.69
N ALA A 109 -7.34 15.04 10.54
CA ALA A 109 -7.19 16.23 11.39
C ALA A 109 -8.40 17.20 11.36
N LYS A 110 -9.34 17.04 10.43
CA LYS A 110 -10.55 17.87 10.31
C LYS A 110 -11.81 17.17 10.85
N LEU A 111 -11.70 15.92 11.28
CA LEU A 111 -12.84 15.11 11.71
C LEU A 111 -13.03 15.18 13.22
N ASP A 112 -14.29 15.04 13.65
CA ASP A 112 -14.59 14.70 15.04
C ASP A 112 -14.32 13.20 15.24
N LEU A 113 -13.15 12.88 15.81
CA LEU A 113 -12.73 11.50 16.01
C LEU A 113 -13.60 10.77 17.03
N GLU A 114 -14.14 11.46 18.04
CA GLU A 114 -15.02 10.82 19.02
C GLU A 114 -16.34 10.38 18.37
N GLU A 115 -16.93 11.24 17.54
CA GLU A 115 -18.13 10.89 16.78
C GLU A 115 -17.83 9.75 15.78
N LEU A 116 -16.70 9.83 15.09
CA LEU A 116 -16.29 8.82 14.12
C LEU A 116 -16.09 7.44 14.77
N PHE A 117 -15.43 7.36 15.93
CA PHE A 117 -15.23 6.09 16.65
C PHE A 117 -16.52 5.48 17.20
N ARG A 118 -17.54 6.31 17.46
CA ARG A 118 -18.88 5.81 17.83
C ARG A 118 -19.63 5.26 16.63
N ALA A 119 -19.42 5.85 15.45
CA ALA A 119 -20.17 5.52 14.24
C ALA A 119 -19.49 4.48 13.33
N SER A 120 -18.17 4.26 13.46
CA SER A 120 -17.40 3.31 12.65
C SER A 120 -16.60 2.33 13.54
N PRO A 121 -16.97 1.03 13.53
CA PRO A 121 -16.18 -0.01 14.18
C PRO A 121 -14.74 -0.08 13.68
N LEU A 122 -14.54 0.07 12.37
CA LEU A 122 -13.19 0.02 11.79
C LEU A 122 -12.33 1.22 12.23
N ALA A 123 -12.91 2.43 12.28
CA ALA A 123 -12.18 3.59 12.80
C ALA A 123 -11.75 3.36 14.26
N LYS A 124 -12.61 2.73 15.06
CA LYS A 124 -12.32 2.37 16.45
C LYS A 124 -11.21 1.31 16.58
N GLU A 125 -11.18 0.30 15.71
CA GLU A 125 -10.07 -0.67 15.64
C GLU A 125 -8.72 0.02 15.36
N HIS A 126 -8.75 1.11 14.61
CA HIS A 126 -7.59 1.93 14.27
C HIS A 126 -7.37 3.14 15.20
N GLN A 127 -8.06 3.23 16.35
CA GLN A 127 -8.03 4.40 17.24
C GLN A 127 -6.60 4.84 17.60
N PHE A 128 -5.74 3.90 18.01
CA PHE A 128 -4.34 4.20 18.36
C PHE A 128 -3.52 4.82 17.21
N SER A 129 -3.88 4.54 15.96
CA SER A 129 -3.20 5.10 14.79
C SER A 129 -3.79 6.45 14.34
N LEU A 130 -4.97 6.81 14.85
CA LEU A 130 -5.72 8.00 14.45
C LEU A 130 -5.66 9.12 15.50
N GLU A 131 -5.32 8.81 16.75
CA GLU A 131 -4.98 9.75 17.84
C GLU A 131 -3.51 10.19 17.81
#